data_AF-A0AAW0EM21-F1
#
_entry.id   AF-A0AAW0EM21-F1
#
_cell.length_a   1.000
_cell.length_b   1.000
_cell.length_c   1.000
_cell.angle_alpha   90.00
_cell.angle_beta   90.00
_cell.angle_gamma   90.00
#
_symmetry.space_group_name_H-M   'P 1'
#
loop_
_entity.id
_entity.type
_entity.pdbx_description
1 polymer ?
#
loop_
_entity_poly.entity_id
_entity_poly.type
_entity_poly.pdbx_seq_one_letter_code
_entity_poly.pdbx_strand_id
1 'polypeptide(L)'
;MSRNTKEFNARADRFAEEYKEQRVALEQCLQSRINDDINFVCQRQKSMYLEGIAQLFCKAEYDAGVKCQRAAGDAWASDCFKENVAFGQCTDRVLKQMYVYNLERNKKNPAAN
;
A
#
# COMPACT_ATOMS: atom_id res chain seq x y z
N MET A 1 -13.71 20.10 1.66
CA MET A 1 -13.08 19.69 0.39
C MET A 1 -12.14 18.52 0.68
N SER A 2 -12.08 17.51 -0.19
CA SER A 2 -11.19 16.36 0.02
C SER A 2 -9.75 16.85 0.11
N ARG A 3 -9.00 16.38 1.12
CA ARG A 3 -7.56 16.74 1.26
C ARG A 3 -6.69 16.12 0.16
N ASN A 4 -7.23 15.15 -0.58
CA ASN A 4 -6.55 14.44 -1.64
C ASN A 4 -6.82 15.08 -3.01
N THR A 5 -5.88 14.90 -3.94
CA THR A 5 -6.05 15.33 -5.33
C THR A 5 -7.09 14.45 -6.04
N LYS A 6 -7.70 14.97 -7.11
CA LYS A 6 -8.63 14.17 -7.95
C LYS A 6 -7.96 12.92 -8.52
N GLU A 7 -6.70 13.06 -8.93
CA GLU A 7 -5.90 11.95 -9.44
C GLU A 7 -5.66 10.87 -8.38
N PHE A 8 -5.32 11.27 -7.15
CA PHE A 8 -5.17 10.34 -6.04
C PHE A 8 -6.47 9.57 -5.79
N ASN A 9 -7.61 10.27 -5.75
CA ASN A 9 -8.91 9.65 -5.51
C ASN A 9 -9.28 8.65 -6.62
N ALA A 10 -9.01 8.98 -7.89
CA ALA A 10 -9.24 8.05 -9.00
C ALA A 10 -8.38 6.78 -8.89
N ARG A 11 -7.10 6.92 -8.52
CA ARG A 11 -6.21 5.78 -8.27
C ARG A 11 -6.65 4.98 -7.04
N ALA A 12 -7.14 5.64 -5.99
CA ALA A 12 -7.65 4.99 -4.78
C ALA A 12 -8.94 4.20 -5.05
N ASP A 13 -9.83 4.72 -5.89
CA ASP A 13 -11.01 3.99 -6.35
C ASP A 13 -10.64 2.76 -7.16
N ARG A 14 -9.74 2.95 -8.12
CA ARG A 14 -9.19 1.84 -8.90
C ARG A 14 -8.53 0.79 -8.01
N PHE A 15 -7.74 1.20 -7.02
CA PHE A 15 -7.13 0.30 -6.05
C PHE A 15 -8.18 -0.48 -5.25
N ALA A 16 -9.23 0.18 -4.79
CA ALA A 16 -10.30 -0.45 -4.01
C ALA A 16 -11.08 -1.51 -4.81
N GLU A 17 -11.16 -1.36 -6.13
CA GLU A 17 -11.77 -2.33 -7.05
C GLU A 17 -10.80 -3.45 -7.42
N GLU A 18 -9.63 -3.12 -7.98
CA GLU A 18 -8.67 -4.10 -8.50
C GLU A 18 -8.04 -4.97 -7.41
N TYR A 19 -7.82 -4.41 -6.21
CA TYR A 19 -7.14 -5.10 -5.11
C TYR A 19 -8.10 -5.47 -3.96
N LYS A 20 -9.40 -5.57 -4.25
CA LYS A 20 -10.44 -5.92 -3.27
C LYS A 20 -10.14 -7.25 -2.59
N GLU A 21 -9.75 -8.26 -3.34
CA GLU A 21 -9.48 -9.61 -2.82
C GLU A 21 -8.29 -9.63 -1.87
N GLN A 22 -7.21 -8.93 -2.22
CA GLN A 22 -6.01 -8.78 -1.41
C GLN A 22 -6.32 -8.04 -0.12
N ARG A 23 -7.16 -6.99 -0.19
CA ARG A 23 -7.65 -6.28 0.99
C ARG A 23 -8.45 -7.21 1.91
N VAL A 24 -9.42 -7.94 1.38
CA VAL A 24 -10.25 -8.86 2.17
C VAL A 24 -9.40 -9.98 2.78
N ALA A 25 -8.48 -10.55 2.01
CA ALA A 25 -7.58 -11.60 2.51
C ALA A 25 -6.67 -11.09 3.63
N LEU A 26 -6.16 -9.85 3.52
CA LEU A 26 -5.41 -9.22 4.59
C LEU A 26 -6.29 -8.97 5.82
N GLU A 27 -7.47 -8.39 5.65
CA GLU A 27 -8.44 -8.14 6.74
C GLU A 27 -8.79 -9.45 7.49
N GLN A 28 -9.09 -10.53 6.77
CA GLN A 28 -9.37 -11.85 7.36
C GLN A 28 -8.17 -12.42 8.11
N CYS A 29 -6.96 -12.26 7.57
CA CYS A 29 -5.74 -12.70 8.23
C CYS A 29 -5.53 -11.93 9.55
N LEU A 30 -5.71 -10.61 9.54
CA LEU A 30 -5.59 -9.75 10.72
C LEU A 30 -6.64 -10.10 11.79
N GLN A 31 -7.89 -10.35 11.38
CA GLN A 31 -8.99 -10.68 12.30
C GLN A 31 -8.86 -12.06 12.95
N SER A 32 -8.32 -13.04 12.23
CA SER A 32 -8.19 -14.42 12.74
C SER A 32 -7.01 -14.62 13.71
N ARG A 33 -6.12 -13.63 13.86
CA ARG A 33 -4.82 -13.78 14.53
C ARG A 33 -4.44 -12.60 15.43
N ILE A 34 -5.43 -12.04 16.14
CA ILE A 34 -5.29 -10.82 16.98
C ILE A 34 -4.18 -10.94 18.06
N ASN A 35 -3.81 -12.16 18.47
CA ASN A 35 -2.84 -12.42 19.54
C ASN A 35 -1.46 -12.94 19.06
N ASP A 36 -1.30 -13.21 17.76
CA ASP A 36 -0.03 -13.73 17.22
C ASP A 36 0.85 -12.57 16.71
N ASP A 37 2.13 -12.80 16.41
CA ASP A 37 2.95 -11.80 15.71
C ASP A 37 2.43 -11.61 14.28
N ILE A 38 1.50 -10.67 14.16
CA ILE A 38 0.78 -10.31 12.94
C ILE A 38 1.75 -9.98 11.80
N ASN A 39 2.95 -9.46 12.10
CA ASN A 39 3.92 -9.10 11.07
C ASN A 39 4.51 -10.31 10.35
N PHE A 40 4.61 -11.46 11.03
CA PHE A 40 5.09 -12.69 10.42
C PHE A 40 3.96 -13.49 9.77
N VAL A 41 2.82 -13.62 10.45
CA VAL A 41 1.73 -14.52 10.03
C VAL A 41 1.03 -14.02 8.76
N CYS A 42 0.81 -12.71 8.64
CA CYS A 42 0.11 -12.12 7.50
C CYS A 42 1.04 -11.49 6.47
N GLN A 43 2.35 -11.79 6.54
CA GLN A 43 3.36 -11.17 5.68
C GLN A 43 3.02 -11.31 4.19
N ARG A 44 2.57 -12.49 3.76
CA ARG A 44 2.23 -12.76 2.37
C ARG A 44 1.07 -11.88 1.87
N GLN A 45 -0.02 -11.79 2.63
CA GLN A 45 -1.19 -10.96 2.29
C GLN A 45 -0.82 -9.48 2.31
N LYS A 46 -0.01 -9.07 3.29
CA LYS A 46 0.52 -7.71 3.39
C LYS A 46 1.38 -7.36 2.17
N SER A 47 2.26 -8.25 1.73
CA SER A 47 3.08 -8.05 0.53
C SER A 47 2.24 -7.88 -0.73
N MET A 48 1.22 -8.72 -0.95
CA MET A 48 0.32 -8.58 -2.11
C MET A 48 -0.48 -7.27 -2.09
N TYR A 49 -0.92 -6.84 -0.91
CA TYR A 49 -1.61 -5.56 -0.76
C TYR A 49 -0.68 -4.37 -1.06
N LEU A 50 0.56 -4.42 -0.55
CA LEU A 50 1.59 -3.40 -0.80
C LEU A 50 2.05 -3.39 -2.27
N GLU A 51 2.03 -4.53 -2.95
CA GLU A 51 2.33 -4.61 -4.39
C GLU A 51 1.30 -3.80 -5.20
N GLY A 52 0.01 -3.85 -4.86
CA GLY A 52 -0.99 -3.02 -5.52
C GLY A 52 -0.76 -1.52 -5.32
N ILE A 53 -0.33 -1.14 -4.11
CA ILE A 53 0.08 0.24 -3.82
C ILE A 53 1.30 0.63 -4.67
N ALA A 54 2.28 -0.27 -4.77
CA ALA A 54 3.46 -0.06 -5.58
C ALA A 54 3.10 0.18 -7.05
N GLN A 55 2.27 -0.69 -7.65
CA GLN A 55 1.93 -0.59 -9.08
C GLN A 55 1.08 0.64 -9.42
N LEU A 56 0.15 1.04 -8.56
CA LEU A 56 -0.78 2.15 -8.87
C LEU A 56 -0.26 3.53 -8.43
N PHE A 57 0.56 3.60 -7.38
CA PHE A 57 0.97 4.87 -6.80
C PHE A 57 2.47 5.12 -6.84
N CYS A 58 3.28 4.09 -6.63
CA CYS A 58 4.73 4.20 -6.40
C CYS A 58 5.57 3.46 -7.44
N LYS A 59 5.05 3.37 -8.68
CA LYS A 59 5.62 2.51 -9.71
C LYS A 59 7.04 2.91 -10.07
N ALA A 60 7.32 4.21 -10.14
CA ALA A 60 8.64 4.71 -10.48
C ALA A 60 9.68 4.33 -9.41
N GLU A 61 9.34 4.52 -8.14
CA GLU A 61 10.20 4.16 -7.01
C GLU A 61 10.39 2.65 -6.90
N TYR A 62 9.32 1.87 -7.13
CA TYR A 62 9.37 0.41 -7.16
C TYR A 62 10.28 -0.11 -8.28
N ASP A 63 10.08 0.36 -9.52
CA ASP A 63 10.86 -0.08 -10.67
C ASP A 63 12.35 0.32 -10.51
N ALA A 64 12.64 1.48 -9.90
CA ALA A 64 13.99 1.88 -9.55
C ALA A 64 14.63 0.94 -8.51
N GLY A 65 13.88 0.58 -7.46
CA GLY A 65 14.31 -0.40 -6.46
C GLY A 65 14.60 -1.76 -7.07
N VAL A 66 13.68 -2.30 -7.88
CA VAL A 66 13.86 -3.59 -8.57
C VAL A 66 15.08 -3.56 -9.49
N LYS A 67 15.27 -2.47 -10.25
CA LYS A 67 16.43 -2.31 -11.12
C LYS A 67 17.73 -2.34 -10.33
N CYS A 68 17.79 -1.61 -9.21
CA CYS A 68 18.96 -1.60 -8.35
C CYS A 68 19.23 -2.98 -7.75
N GLN A 69 18.21 -3.64 -7.19
CA GLN A 69 18.34 -4.96 -6.56
C GLN A 69 18.88 -6.00 -7.55
N ARG A 70 18.39 -5.99 -8.80
CA ARG A 70 18.91 -6.87 -9.86
C ARG A 70 20.37 -6.61 -10.20
N ALA A 71 20.83 -5.37 -10.11
CA ALA A 71 22.22 -5.00 -10.40
C ALA A 71 23.17 -5.32 -9.23
N ALA A 72 22.70 -5.15 -7.99
CA ALA A 72 23.51 -5.32 -6.78
C ALA A 72 23.61 -6.79 -6.31
N GLY A 73 22.69 -7.67 -6.73
CA GLY A 73 22.70 -9.07 -6.30
C GLY A 73 22.56 -9.19 -4.78
N ASP A 74 23.44 -9.96 -4.13
CA ASP A 74 23.39 -10.18 -2.68
C ASP A 74 23.69 -8.92 -1.84
N ALA A 75 24.36 -7.92 -2.42
CA ALA A 75 24.67 -6.65 -1.77
C ALA A 75 23.53 -5.62 -1.84
N TRP A 76 22.34 -6.00 -2.34
CA TRP A 76 21.22 -5.08 -2.55
C TRP A 76 20.80 -4.31 -1.29
N ALA A 77 20.95 -4.91 -0.11
CA ALA A 77 20.53 -4.28 1.14
C ALA A 77 21.36 -3.03 1.47
N SER A 78 22.66 -3.03 1.15
CA SER A 78 23.54 -1.86 1.29
C SER A 78 23.44 -0.94 0.07
N ASP A 79 23.50 -1.51 -1.12
CA ASP A 79 23.77 -0.75 -2.34
C ASP A 79 22.53 -0.03 -2.87
N CYS A 80 21.35 -0.53 -2.53
CA CYS A 80 20.05 0.02 -2.95
C CYS A 80 19.29 0.71 -1.80
N PHE A 81 19.99 1.09 -0.72
CA PHE A 81 19.37 1.72 0.45
C PHE A 81 18.54 2.95 0.06
N LYS A 82 19.07 3.78 -0.86
CA LYS A 82 18.40 5.01 -1.32
C LYS A 82 17.06 4.70 -2.01
N GLU A 83 17.04 3.75 -2.92
CA GLU A 83 15.86 3.35 -3.68
C GLU A 83 14.82 2.70 -2.75
N ASN A 84 15.27 1.87 -1.81
CA ASN A 84 14.41 1.26 -0.80
C ASN A 84 13.77 2.33 0.11
N VAL A 85 14.53 3.34 0.53
CA VAL A 85 14.00 4.46 1.32
C VAL A 85 12.99 5.28 0.53
N ALA A 86 13.27 5.59 -0.74
CA ALA A 86 12.35 6.34 -1.60
C ALA A 86 11.02 5.58 -1.78
N PHE A 87 11.08 4.27 -2.03
CA PHE A 87 9.90 3.43 -2.12
C PHE A 87 9.13 3.37 -0.80
N GLY A 88 9.83 3.23 0.34
CA GLY A 88 9.24 3.27 1.68
C GLY A 88 8.51 4.58 1.98
N GLN A 89 9.10 5.72 1.61
CA GLN A 89 8.47 7.03 1.78
C GLN A 89 7.22 7.19 0.91
N CYS A 90 7.26 6.71 -0.33
CA CYS A 90 6.09 6.76 -1.20
C CYS A 90 4.93 5.91 -0.63
N THR A 91 5.22 4.67 -0.24
CA THR A 91 4.20 3.75 0.31
C THR A 91 3.61 4.26 1.62
N ASP A 92 4.41 4.78 2.55
CA ASP A 92 3.93 5.39 3.80
C ASP A 92 2.99 6.57 3.55
N ARG A 93 3.37 7.47 2.62
CA ARG A 93 2.52 8.60 2.22
C ARG A 93 1.18 8.13 1.66
N VAL A 94 1.20 7.15 0.76
CA VAL A 94 -0.02 6.62 0.14
C VAL A 94 -0.93 5.97 1.16
N LEU A 95 -0.39 5.16 2.08
CA LEU A 95 -1.16 4.54 3.16
C LEU A 95 -1.88 5.58 4.03
N LYS A 96 -1.19 6.66 4.41
CA LYS A 96 -1.79 7.78 5.15
C LYS A 96 -2.90 8.47 4.37
N GLN A 97 -2.69 8.73 3.08
CA GLN A 97 -3.69 9.38 2.23
C GLN A 97 -4.90 8.48 1.96
N MET A 98 -4.70 7.17 1.81
CA MET A 98 -5.77 6.18 1.71
C MET A 98 -6.60 6.10 2.98
N TYR A 99 -5.96 6.16 4.15
CA TYR A 99 -6.68 6.22 5.42
C TYR A 99 -7.59 7.46 5.49
N VAL A 100 -7.07 8.64 5.14
CA VAL A 100 -7.87 9.87 5.04
C VAL A 100 -9.00 9.73 4.02
N TYR A 101 -8.72 9.16 2.85
CA TYR A 101 -9.71 8.90 1.80
C TYR A 101 -10.89 8.06 2.32
N ASN A 102 -10.60 6.96 3.01
CA ASN A 102 -11.60 6.07 3.59
C ASN A 102 -12.44 6.79 4.67
N LEU A 103 -11.81 7.59 5.54
CA LEU A 103 -12.55 8.41 6.51
C LEU A 103 -13.48 9.41 5.83
N GLU A 104 -13.03 10.05 4.75
CA GLU A 104 -13.85 10.99 3.98
C GLU A 104 -15.02 10.30 3.26
N ARG A 105 -14.82 9.10 2.70
CA ARG A 105 -15.88 8.31 2.08
C ARG A 105 -16.90 7.80 3.10
N ASN A 106 -16.44 7.26 4.23
CA ASN A 106 -17.34 6.73 5.27
C ASN A 106 -18.18 7.83 5.92
N LYS A 107 -17.67 9.06 6.02
CA LYS A 107 -18.45 10.24 6.46
C LYS A 107 -19.51 10.69 5.44
N LYS A 108 -19.33 10.39 4.15
CA LYS A 108 -20.25 10.75 3.07
C LYS A 108 -21.32 9.67 2.84
N ASN A 109 -21.85 9.05 3.89
CA ASN A 109 -23.03 8.21 3.77
C ASN A 109 -24.29 9.07 4.02
N PRO A 110 -24.94 9.67 3.00
CA PRO A 110 -26.13 10.49 3.18
C PRO A 110 -27.36 9.67 3.62
N ALA A 111 -27.28 8.34 3.69
CA ALA A 111 -28.34 7.49 4.23
C ALA A 111 -28.33 7.37 5.77
N ALA A 112 -27.46 8.11 6.47
CA ALA A 112 -27.33 8.07 7.93
C ALA A 112 -27.92 9.31 8.65
N ASN A 113 -28.73 10.13 7.97
CA ASN A 113 -29.57 11.17 8.59
C ASN A 113 -30.98 11.12 8.01
#